data_AF-A0A377BTB0-F1
#
_entry.id   AF-A0A377BTB0-F1
#
_cell.length_a   1.000
_cell.length_b   1.000
_cell.length_c   1.000
_cell.angle_alpha   90.00
_cell.angle_beta   90.00
_cell.angle_gamma   90.00
#
_symmetry.space_group_name_H-M   'P 1'
#
loop_
_entity.id
_entity.type
_entity.pdbx_description
1 polymer ?
#
loop_
_entity_poly.entity_id
_entity_poly.type
_entity_poly.pdbx_seq_one_letter_code
_entity_poly.pdbx_strand_id
1 'polypeptide(L)' 'MKVSRAISKTLEQLCRFLGPGKTFCAHAPGAVEPLQSAIKYFREEFEAGIKQPFSNTHLINGIQPNLLKERW' A
#
# COMPACT_ATOMS: atom_id res chain seq x y z
N MET A 1 -12.64 12.14 -5.44
CA MET A 1 -12.83 10.92 -6.28
C MET A 1 -11.64 10.57 -7.21
N LYS A 2 -10.56 11.38 -7.32
CA LYS A 2 -9.41 11.06 -8.20
C LYS A 2 -8.29 10.23 -7.51
N VAL A 3 -8.18 10.29 -6.18
CA VAL A 3 -7.09 9.64 -5.41
C VAL A 3 -7.21 8.10 -5.36
N SER A 4 -8.41 7.53 -5.15
CA SER A 4 -8.57 6.08 -5.02
C SER A 4 -8.21 5.29 -6.28
N ARG A 5 -8.45 5.86 -7.47
CA ARG A 5 -8.07 5.24 -8.74
C ARG A 5 -6.56 5.28 -9.01
N ALA A 6 -5.82 6.20 -8.36
CA ALA A 6 -4.38 6.33 -8.54
C ALA A 6 -3.62 5.20 -7.80
N ILE A 7 -3.98 4.87 -6.55
CA ILE A 7 -3.29 3.83 -5.78
C ILE A 7 -3.33 2.48 -6.49
N SER A 8 -4.49 2.04 -6.97
CA SER A 8 -4.60 0.72 -7.61
C SER A 8 -3.71 0.64 -8.85
N LYS A 9 -3.66 1.71 -9.66
CA LYS A 9 -2.76 1.78 -10.83
C LYS A 9 -1.29 1.79 -10.44
N THR A 10 -0.92 2.52 -9.40
CA THR A 10 0.46 2.55 -8.89
C THR A 10 0.90 1.17 -8.38
N LEU A 11 0.03 0.45 -7.66
CA LEU A 11 0.32 -0.90 -7.18
C LEU A 11 0.50 -1.91 -8.32
N GLU A 12 -0.33 -1.83 -9.36
CA GLU A 12 -0.21 -2.67 -10.56
C GLU A 12 1.10 -2.40 -11.31
N GLN A 13 1.51 -1.13 -11.42
CA GLN A 13 2.81 -0.77 -12.00
C GLN A 13 3.97 -1.29 -11.15
N LEU A 14 3.91 -1.16 -9.83
CA LEU A 14 4.93 -1.66 -8.91
C LEU A 14 5.12 -3.17 -9.02
N CYS A 15 4.03 -3.94 -9.08
CA CYS A 15 4.12 -5.39 -9.28
C CYS A 15 4.79 -5.75 -10.63
N ARG A 16 4.63 -4.92 -11.66
CA ARG A 16 5.30 -5.08 -12.96
C ARG A 16 6.78 -4.73 -12.92
N PHE A 17 7.16 -3.72 -12.13
CA PHE A 17 8.54 -3.30 -11.92
C PHE A 17 9.32 -4.23 -10.99
N LEU A 18 8.65 -4.93 -10.07
CA LEU A 18 9.25 -5.84 -9.09
C LEU A 18 9.15 -7.32 -9.52
N GLY A 19 8.76 -7.57 -10.76
CA GLY A 19 8.64 -8.93 -11.33
C GLY A 19 10.00 -9.63 -11.51
N PRO A 20 9.97 -10.93 -11.86
CA PRO A 20 11.18 -11.74 -12.01
C PRO A 20 12.16 -11.11 -13.01
N GLY A 21 13.43 -11.02 -12.62
CA GLY A 21 14.51 -10.43 -13.43
C GLY A 21 14.63 -8.90 -13.35
N LYS A 22 13.82 -8.22 -12.53
CA LYS A 22 13.92 -6.76 -12.29
C LYS A 22 14.52 -6.40 -10.93
N THR A 23 14.75 -7.37 -10.05
CA THR A 23 15.25 -7.16 -8.69
C THR A 23 16.51 -7.96 -8.43
N PHE A 24 17.38 -7.44 -7.58
CA PHE A 24 18.66 -8.09 -7.22
C PHE A 24 18.46 -9.41 -6.46
N CYS A 25 17.35 -9.57 -5.76
CA CYS A 25 17.00 -10.76 -4.99
C CYS A 25 15.57 -11.23 -5.29
N ALA A 26 15.33 -12.54 -5.16
CA ALA A 26 14.02 -13.19 -5.30
C ALA A 26 12.99 -12.77 -4.22
N HIS A 27 13.42 -12.03 -3.20
CA HIS A 27 12.54 -11.54 -2.14
C HIS A 27 11.44 -10.59 -2.67
N ALA A 28 11.79 -9.72 -3.61
CA ALA A 28 10.84 -8.79 -4.21
C ALA A 28 9.76 -9.47 -5.08
N PRO A 29 10.09 -10.39 -6.01
CA PRO A 29 9.07 -11.14 -6.77
C PRO A 29 8.18 -11.98 -5.84
N GLY A 30 8.76 -12.65 -4.83
CA GLY A 30 7.98 -13.44 -3.87
C GLY A 30 7.00 -12.62 -3.02
N ALA A 31 7.26 -11.33 -2.79
CA ALA A 31 6.34 -10.44 -2.09
C ALA A 31 5.25 -9.82 -3.01
N VAL A 32 5.55 -9.63 -4.30
CA VAL A 32 4.58 -9.04 -5.23
C VAL A 32 3.63 -10.05 -5.87
N GLU A 33 4.00 -11.32 -5.99
CA GLU A 33 3.09 -12.38 -6.45
C GLU A 33 1.78 -12.47 -5.64
N PRO A 34 1.81 -12.55 -4.29
CA PRO A 34 0.57 -12.55 -3.50
C PRO A 34 -0.17 -11.22 -3.58
N LEU A 35 0.54 -10.09 -3.66
CA LEU A 35 -0.05 -8.76 -3.78
C LEU A 35 -0.81 -8.59 -5.11
N GLN A 36 -0.24 -9.07 -6.22
CA GLN A 36 -0.84 -8.99 -7.54
C GLN A 36 -2.11 -9.83 -7.65
N SER A 37 -2.12 -11.02 -7.03
CA SER A 37 -3.32 -11.85 -6.90
C SER A 37 -4.38 -11.17 -6.02
N ALA A 38 -3.98 -10.62 -4.88
CA ALA A 38 -4.89 -9.92 -3.96
C ALA A 38 -5.58 -8.71 -4.64
N ILE A 39 -4.85 -7.91 -5.42
CA ILE A 39 -5.42 -6.79 -6.17
C ILE A 39 -6.38 -7.27 -7.26
N LYS A 40 -6.14 -8.44 -7.87
CA LYS A 40 -7.01 -9.01 -8.90
C LYS A 40 -8.35 -9.49 -8.34
N TYR A 41 -8.34 -10.15 -7.17
CA TYR A 41 -9.55 -10.74 -6.59
C TYR A 41 -10.28 -9.84 -5.60
N PHE A 42 -9.57 -8.95 -4.90
CA PHE A 42 -10.12 -8.10 -3.83
C PHE A 42 -10.08 -6.61 -4.18
N ARG A 43 -10.16 -6.27 -5.47
CA ARG A 43 -10.03 -4.88 -5.95
C ARG A 43 -11.03 -3.93 -5.28
N GLU A 44 -12.27 -4.39 -5.12
CA GLU A 44 -13.36 -3.62 -4.52
C GLU A 44 -13.09 -3.33 -3.03
N GLU A 45 -12.55 -4.31 -2.30
CA GLU A 45 -12.15 -4.16 -0.90
C GLU A 45 -10.99 -3.15 -0.75
N PHE A 46 -10.01 -3.21 -1.66
CA PHE A 46 -8.94 -2.21 -1.70
C PHE A 46 -9.51 -0.81 -1.97
N GLU A 47 -10.40 -0.65 -2.95
CA GLU A 47 -11.03 0.65 -3.22
C GLU A 47 -11.89 1.14 -2.06
N ALA A 48 -12.61 0.25 -1.38
CA ALA A 48 -13.39 0.56 -0.19
C ALA A 48 -12.49 1.01 0.97
N GLY A 49 -11.40 0.30 1.25
CA GLY A 49 -10.43 0.65 2.29
C GLY A 49 -9.72 1.98 2.03
N ILE A 50 -9.41 2.31 0.76
CA ILE A 50 -8.78 3.60 0.40
C ILE A 50 -9.78 4.77 0.50
N LYS A 51 -11.08 4.51 0.28
CA LYS A 51 -12.13 5.53 0.44
C LYS A 51 -12.38 5.86 1.91
N GLN A 52 -12.02 4.97 2.84
CA GLN A 52 -12.14 5.25 4.26
C GLN A 52 -11.07 6.28 4.68
N PRO A 53 -11.46 7.38 5.35
CA PRO A 53 -10.50 8.34 5.88
C PRO A 53 -9.74 7.69 7.05
N PHE A 54 -8.58 7.12 6.76
CA PHE A 54 -7.68 6.61 7.78
C PHE A 54 -6.80 7.76 8.31
N SER A 55 -6.92 8.08 9.59
CA SER A 55 -6.08 9.07 10.26
C SER A 55 -5.02 8.38 11.09
N ASN A 56 -3.75 8.52 10.69
CA ASN A 56 -2.60 8.06 11.48
C ASN A 56 -2.33 8.95 12.71
N THR A 57 -3.14 9.98 12.92
CA THR A 57 -2.99 10.94 14.03
C THR A 57 -3.90 10.59 15.21
N HIS A 58 -4.55 9.43 15.20
CA HIS A 58 -5.30 9.01 16.38
C HIS A 58 -4.34 8.83 17.55
N LEU A 59 -4.67 9.44 18.69
CA LEU A 59 -3.90 9.31 19.91
C LEU A 59 -3.90 7.82 20.31
N ILE A 60 -2.78 7.15 20.10
CA ILE A 60 -2.58 5.79 20.59
C ILE A 60 -2.25 5.93 22.08
N ASN A 61 -3.00 5.22 22.93
CA ASN A 61 -2.80 5.29 24.38
C ASN A 61 -1.35 4.87 24.72
N GLY A 62 -0.57 5.79 25.28
CA GLY A 62 0.84 5.57 25.63
C GLY A 62 1.89 6.13 24.65
N ILE A 63 1.51 6.75 23.53
CA ILE A 63 2.45 7.39 22.59
C ILE A 63 2.50 8.89 22.89
N GLN A 64 3.70 9.45 23.06
CA GLN A 64 3.87 10.89 23.27
C GLN A 64 3.35 11.69 22.06
N PRO A 65 2.41 12.63 22.25
CA PRO A 65 1.77 13.35 21.15
C PRO A 65 2.73 14.24 20.34
N ASN A 66 3.92 14.52 20.88
CA ASN A 66 4.92 15.36 20.21
C ASN A 66 5.66 14.65 19.07
N LEU A 67 5.71 13.31 19.05
CA LEU A 67 6.32 12.54 17.94
C LEU A 67 5.43 12.48 16.68
N LEU A 68 4.14 12.77 16.79
CA LEU A 68 3.22 12.71 15.64
C LEU A 68 3.48 13.82 14.60
N LYS A 69 4.21 14.88 14.98
CA LYS A 69 4.54 16.02 14.10
C LYS A 69 5.95 15.96 13.49
N GLU A 70 6.83 15.11 14.01
CA GLU A 70 8.18 14.92 13.48
C GLU A 70 8.15 13.85 12.38
N ARG A 71 7.89 14.33 11.16
CA ARG A 71 7.92 13.51 9.95
C ARG A 71 9.35 13.47 9.42
N TRP A 72 9.96 12.28 9.45
CA TRP A 72 11.26 11.96 8.84
C TRP A 72 11.10 11.80 7.32
#